data_AF-K2HFR6-F1
#
_entry.id   AF-K2HFR6-F1
#
_cell.length_a   1.000
_cell.length_b   1.000
_cell.length_c   1.000
_cell.angle_alpha   90.00
_cell.angle_beta   90.00
_cell.angle_gamma   90.00
#
_symmetry.space_group_name_H-M   'P 1'
#
loop_
_entity.id
_entity.type
_entity.pdbx_description
1 polymer ?
#
loop_
_entity_poly.entity_id
_entity_poly.type
_entity_poly.pdbx_seq_one_letter_code
_entity_poly.pdbx_strand_id
1 'polypeptide(L)'
;MLYWLTGFSDGGDFFNLFLYITFRSGGAFFTALVFGFLFGRPLIDLLRRRQGQGQPIRSDGPESHIVAKAGTPTMGGVLILGALTVSTLLWARLDNPYIWMLLFVTMAFGLIGFADDFAKVTKNTHAGVPGRVRLLLGFVIAALAAAWATWSHPGELQGQLAVPVFKDVLINLGYLFVPFAMFVIVGAANAVNLTDGLDGLAIMPVMIAAGTLGVIAYAVGRVDFTDYLDVHYVPGTGEILVFAAGLIGGGLGFLWYNAPPPPSSWVIPAVWHWAARWAPSRSPSSMNWCWRLSGASLWSRRCRSSCRSSISSAPAAGSS
;
A
#
# COMPACT_ATOMS: atom_id res chain seq x y z
N MET A 1 -20.40 1.08 -12.39
CA MET A 1 -18.99 1.43 -12.65
C MET A 1 -18.97 2.81 -13.27
N LEU A 2 -18.37 3.78 -12.57
CA LEU A 2 -18.53 5.21 -12.88
C LEU A 2 -17.80 5.64 -14.15
N TYR A 3 -16.83 4.86 -14.62
CA TYR A 3 -16.16 5.07 -15.90
C TYR A 3 -17.14 5.10 -17.08
N TRP A 4 -18.19 4.27 -17.10
CA TRP A 4 -19.14 4.24 -18.22
C TRP A 4 -20.00 5.51 -18.32
N LEU A 5 -20.02 6.36 -17.29
CA LEU A 5 -20.68 7.66 -17.35
C LEU A 5 -20.01 8.60 -18.37
N THR A 6 -18.75 8.32 -18.75
CA THR A 6 -18.05 9.05 -19.83
C THR A 6 -18.73 8.91 -21.19
N GLY A 7 -19.51 7.85 -21.41
CA GLY A 7 -20.29 7.66 -22.64
C GLY A 7 -21.41 8.68 -22.84
N PHE A 8 -21.76 9.45 -21.80
CA PHE A 8 -22.72 10.56 -21.86
C PHE A 8 -22.05 11.94 -21.94
N SER A 9 -20.74 12.00 -22.16
CA SER A 9 -19.98 13.24 -22.25
C SER A 9 -19.89 13.73 -23.70
N ASP A 10 -20.33 14.96 -23.99
CA ASP A 10 -20.26 15.54 -25.34
C ASP A 10 -18.93 16.30 -25.59
N GLY A 11 -17.84 15.82 -24.99
CA GLY A 11 -16.47 16.31 -25.25
C GLY A 11 -15.97 17.48 -24.40
N GLY A 12 -16.76 18.00 -23.45
CA GLY A 12 -16.34 19.07 -22.53
C GLY A 12 -17.01 19.08 -21.14
N ASP A 13 -17.89 18.12 -20.86
CA ASP A 13 -18.77 18.15 -19.68
C ASP A 13 -18.13 17.55 -18.41
N PHE A 14 -18.85 17.69 -17.30
CA PHE A 14 -18.50 17.09 -16.00
C PHE A 14 -18.15 15.59 -16.09
N PHE A 15 -18.79 14.85 -17.00
CA PHE A 15 -18.55 13.43 -17.21
C PHE A 15 -17.16 13.10 -17.76
N ASN A 16 -16.46 14.07 -18.35
CA ASN A 16 -15.09 13.93 -18.81
C ASN A 16 -14.10 13.71 -17.64
N LEU A 17 -14.46 14.13 -16.42
CA LEU A 17 -13.65 13.90 -15.22
C LEU A 17 -13.37 12.40 -14.98
N PHE A 18 -14.30 11.52 -15.38
CA PHE A 18 -14.16 10.08 -15.26
C PHE A 18 -13.21 9.46 -16.31
N LEU A 19 -12.65 10.22 -17.26
CA LEU A 19 -11.54 9.74 -18.09
C LEU A 19 -10.19 9.86 -17.38
N TYR A 20 -10.04 10.82 -16.46
CA TYR A 20 -8.77 11.05 -15.78
C TYR A 20 -8.52 10.02 -14.67
N ILE A 21 -7.45 9.24 -14.83
CA ILE A 21 -7.02 8.24 -13.82
C ILE A 21 -6.78 8.88 -12.45
N THR A 22 -6.22 10.10 -12.42
CA THR A 22 -5.96 10.84 -11.17
C THR A 22 -7.25 11.18 -10.42
N PHE A 23 -8.28 11.66 -11.13
CA PHE A 23 -9.59 11.92 -10.55
C PHE A 23 -10.22 10.63 -10.02
N ARG A 24 -10.18 9.56 -10.82
CA ARG A 24 -10.71 8.24 -10.41
C ARG A 24 -9.96 7.66 -9.21
N SER A 25 -8.66 7.86 -9.13
CA SER A 25 -7.85 7.45 -7.98
C SER A 25 -8.23 8.22 -6.72
N GLY A 26 -8.42 9.55 -6.82
CA GLY A 26 -8.95 10.36 -5.73
C GLY A 26 -10.35 9.91 -5.29
N GLY A 27 -11.23 9.63 -6.25
CA GLY A 27 -12.56 9.08 -6.00
C GLY A 27 -12.52 7.73 -5.27
N ALA A 28 -11.66 6.82 -5.69
CA ALA A 28 -11.44 5.53 -5.03
C ALA A 28 -10.95 5.68 -3.59
N PHE A 29 -9.97 6.57 -3.37
CA PHE A 29 -9.46 6.89 -2.03
C PHE A 29 -10.57 7.38 -1.10
N PHE A 30 -11.33 8.41 -1.51
CA PHE A 30 -12.39 8.97 -0.66
C PHE A 30 -13.54 7.98 -0.45
N THR A 31 -13.89 7.20 -1.47
CA THR A 31 -14.93 6.17 -1.35
C THR A 31 -14.54 5.12 -0.33
N ALA A 32 -13.30 4.61 -0.38
CA ALA A 32 -12.81 3.63 0.58
C ALA A 32 -12.73 4.21 2.00
N LEU A 33 -12.30 5.46 2.14
CA LEU A 33 -12.23 6.16 3.42
C LEU A 33 -13.63 6.34 4.06
N VAL A 34 -14.59 6.85 3.29
CA VAL A 34 -15.98 7.03 3.73
C VAL A 34 -16.62 5.68 4.05
N PHE A 35 -16.35 4.65 3.25
CA PHE A 35 -16.78 3.28 3.55
C PHE A 35 -16.25 2.84 4.92
N GLY A 36 -14.97 3.06 5.20
CA GLY A 36 -14.38 2.79 6.51
C GLY A 36 -15.11 3.48 7.66
N PHE A 37 -15.42 4.78 7.52
CA PHE A 37 -16.12 5.54 8.57
C PHE A 37 -17.59 5.12 8.77
N LEU A 38 -18.29 4.79 7.69
CA LEU A 38 -19.69 4.39 7.75
C LEU A 38 -19.85 2.97 8.30
N PHE A 39 -19.03 2.03 7.82
CA PHE A 39 -19.17 0.61 8.14
C PHE A 39 -18.26 0.13 9.28
N GLY A 40 -17.29 0.95 9.72
CA GLY A 40 -16.37 0.59 10.80
C GLY A 40 -17.08 0.31 12.13
N ARG A 41 -17.88 1.26 12.65
CA ARG A 41 -18.62 1.05 13.91
C ARG A 41 -19.60 -0.14 13.85
N PRO A 42 -20.48 -0.24 12.83
CA PRO A 42 -21.39 -1.39 12.71
C PRO A 42 -20.66 -2.73 12.69
N LEU A 43 -19.53 -2.80 11.98
CA LEU A 43 -18.74 -4.03 11.90
C LEU A 43 -18.11 -4.38 13.25
N ILE A 44 -17.53 -3.41 13.95
CA ILE A 44 -16.94 -3.61 15.28
C ILE A 44 -17.99 -4.11 16.28
N ASP A 45 -19.19 -3.52 16.28
CA ASP A 45 -20.28 -3.93 17.17
C ASP A 45 -20.80 -5.33 16.83
N LEU A 46 -20.90 -5.66 15.53
CA LEU A 46 -21.26 -7.00 15.07
C LEU A 46 -20.22 -8.04 15.52
N LEU A 47 -18.94 -7.74 15.35
CA LEU A 47 -17.85 -8.64 15.74
C LEU A 47 -17.80 -8.81 17.27
N ARG A 48 -17.99 -7.74 18.05
CA ARG A 48 -18.04 -7.82 19.52
C ARG A 48 -19.15 -8.74 20.01
N ARG A 49 -20.34 -8.68 19.39
CA ARG A 49 -21.46 -9.58 19.72
C ARG A 49 -21.19 -11.04 19.34
N ARG A 50 -20.46 -11.28 18.26
CA ARG A 50 -20.15 -12.63 17.75
C ARG A 50 -18.95 -13.29 18.43
N GLN A 51 -17.95 -12.51 18.84
CA GLN A 51 -16.66 -13.02 19.33
C GLN A 51 -16.48 -12.96 20.84
N GLY A 52 -17.33 -12.22 21.58
CA GLY A 52 -17.42 -12.25 23.04
C GLY A 52 -16.16 -11.83 23.80
N GLN A 53 -15.14 -12.70 23.86
CA GLN A 53 -13.90 -12.52 24.63
C GLN A 53 -12.66 -12.11 23.79
N GLY A 54 -12.79 -11.96 22.47
CA GLY A 54 -11.66 -11.60 21.59
C GLY A 54 -10.65 -12.75 21.44
N GLN A 55 -9.46 -12.47 20.90
CA GLN A 55 -8.41 -13.50 20.76
C GLN A 55 -7.79 -13.84 22.14
N PRO A 56 -7.46 -15.12 22.41
CA PRO A 56 -6.61 -15.50 23.53
C PRO A 56 -5.27 -14.73 23.44
N ILE A 57 -4.91 -14.01 24.50
CA ILE A 57 -3.75 -13.12 24.51
C ILE A 57 -2.47 -13.97 24.61
N ARG A 58 -1.50 -13.77 23.70
CA ARG A 58 -0.18 -14.39 23.83
C ARG A 58 0.56 -13.81 25.04
N SER A 59 1.17 -14.68 25.84
CA SER A 59 1.99 -14.32 27.01
C SER A 59 3.28 -13.55 26.66
N ASP A 60 3.66 -13.50 25.39
CA ASP A 60 5.01 -13.17 24.93
C ASP A 60 5.20 -11.66 24.61
N GLY A 61 4.30 -10.79 25.06
CA GLY A 61 4.27 -9.35 24.74
C GLY A 61 4.51 -8.41 25.94
N PRO A 62 4.82 -7.12 25.70
CA PRO A 62 4.93 -6.13 26.77
C PRO A 62 3.62 -6.01 27.57
N GLU A 63 3.68 -5.88 28.90
CA GLU A 63 2.51 -5.86 29.79
C GLU A 63 1.47 -4.79 29.42
N SER A 64 1.91 -3.64 28.89
CA SER A 64 1.02 -2.57 28.40
C SER A 64 0.17 -2.98 27.18
N HIS A 65 0.68 -3.86 26.32
CA HIS A 65 -0.04 -4.42 25.18
C HIS A 65 -0.97 -5.57 25.58
N ILE A 66 -0.74 -6.22 26.71
CA ILE A 66 -1.59 -7.31 27.20
C ILE A 66 -2.86 -6.74 27.82
N VAL A 67 -2.75 -5.65 28.60
CA VAL A 67 -3.90 -5.01 29.28
C VAL A 67 -4.78 -4.21 28.31
N ALA A 68 -4.19 -3.54 27.31
CA ALA A 68 -4.93 -2.72 26.33
C ALA A 68 -5.66 -3.54 25.24
N LYS A 69 -5.27 -4.81 25.02
CA LYS A 69 -5.84 -5.70 23.98
C LYS A 69 -6.98 -6.59 24.46
N ALA A 70 -7.34 -6.55 25.74
CA ALA A 70 -8.46 -7.33 26.24
C ALA A 70 -9.78 -6.86 25.60
N GLY A 71 -10.35 -7.67 24.71
CA GLY A 71 -11.71 -7.47 24.18
C GLY A 71 -11.83 -6.69 22.86
N THR A 72 -10.75 -6.41 22.13
CA THR A 72 -10.85 -5.89 20.75
C THR A 72 -11.15 -7.02 19.77
N PRO A 73 -12.20 -6.89 18.93
CA PRO A 73 -12.57 -7.94 17.98
C PRO A 73 -11.50 -8.11 16.91
N THR A 74 -11.14 -9.36 16.63
CA THR A 74 -10.10 -9.70 15.66
C THR A 74 -10.76 -10.10 14.35
N MET A 75 -10.75 -9.19 13.36
CA MET A 75 -11.11 -9.38 11.94
C MET A 75 -11.14 -8.03 11.18
N GLY A 76 -10.33 -7.05 11.60
CA GLY A 76 -10.34 -5.69 11.03
C GLY A 76 -10.02 -5.63 9.54
N GLY A 77 -9.29 -6.62 9.02
CA GLY A 77 -8.98 -6.76 7.59
C GLY A 77 -10.23 -6.88 6.72
N VAL A 78 -11.37 -7.36 7.24
CA VAL A 78 -12.64 -7.41 6.51
C VAL A 78 -13.11 -6.00 6.13
N LEU A 79 -12.89 -5.01 6.99
CA LEU A 79 -13.22 -3.61 6.70
C LEU A 79 -12.38 -3.09 5.53
N ILE A 80 -11.07 -3.34 5.56
CA ILE A 80 -10.13 -2.91 4.52
C ILE A 80 -10.46 -3.58 3.19
N LEU A 81 -10.65 -4.91 3.19
CA LEU A 81 -10.99 -5.67 1.99
C LEU A 81 -12.33 -5.21 1.40
N GLY A 82 -13.36 -5.04 2.24
CA GLY A 82 -14.65 -4.51 1.80
C GLY A 82 -14.55 -3.13 1.17
N ALA A 83 -13.86 -2.20 1.85
CA ALA A 83 -13.64 -0.84 1.35
C ALA A 83 -12.88 -0.83 0.01
N LEU A 84 -11.78 -1.58 -0.07
CA LEU A 84 -10.93 -1.71 -1.25
C LEU A 84 -11.68 -2.31 -2.44
N THR A 85 -12.42 -3.40 -2.22
CA THR A 85 -13.18 -4.06 -3.29
C THR A 85 -14.27 -3.14 -3.81
N VAL A 86 -15.05 -2.50 -2.93
CA VAL A 86 -16.11 -1.56 -3.35
C VAL A 86 -15.52 -0.36 -4.09
N SER A 87 -14.46 0.26 -3.57
CA SER A 87 -13.83 1.41 -4.24
C SER A 87 -13.26 1.03 -5.60
N THR A 88 -12.60 -0.13 -5.71
CA THR A 88 -12.00 -0.60 -6.96
C THR A 88 -13.08 -0.92 -7.99
N LEU A 89 -14.14 -1.65 -7.63
CA LEU A 89 -15.23 -1.99 -8.56
C LEU A 89 -16.01 -0.76 -9.04
N LEU A 90 -16.08 0.28 -8.20
CA LEU A 90 -16.79 1.51 -8.55
C LEU A 90 -15.97 2.38 -9.52
N TRP A 91 -14.66 2.50 -9.27
CA TRP A 91 -13.80 3.48 -9.92
C TRP A 91 -12.79 2.92 -10.91
N ALA A 92 -12.31 1.68 -10.77
CA ALA A 92 -11.29 1.10 -11.67
C ALA A 92 -11.89 0.67 -13.01
N ARG A 93 -11.03 0.49 -14.03
CA ARG A 93 -11.42 -0.05 -15.33
C ARG A 93 -11.47 -1.57 -15.28
N LEU A 94 -12.67 -2.15 -15.39
CA LEU A 94 -12.90 -3.60 -15.27
C LEU A 94 -12.62 -4.35 -16.57
N ASP A 95 -12.41 -3.64 -17.67
CA ASP A 95 -11.84 -4.17 -18.90
C ASP A 95 -10.33 -4.46 -18.76
N ASN A 96 -9.69 -3.93 -17.71
CA ASN A 96 -8.26 -4.09 -17.50
C ASN A 96 -7.93 -5.41 -16.74
N PRO A 97 -7.10 -6.31 -17.32
CA PRO A 97 -6.77 -7.58 -16.69
C PRO A 97 -5.98 -7.43 -15.38
N TYR A 98 -5.17 -6.38 -15.22
CA TYR A 98 -4.36 -6.16 -14.03
C TYR A 98 -5.22 -5.90 -12.78
N ILE A 99 -6.37 -5.23 -12.93
CA ILE A 99 -7.29 -4.98 -11.81
C ILE A 99 -7.89 -6.28 -11.28
N TRP A 100 -8.30 -7.17 -12.18
CA TRP A 100 -8.83 -8.48 -11.79
C TRP A 100 -7.78 -9.37 -11.15
N MET A 101 -6.56 -9.35 -11.67
CA MET A 101 -5.43 -10.06 -11.06
C MET A 101 -5.16 -9.56 -9.64
N LEU A 102 -5.11 -8.24 -9.41
CA LEU A 102 -4.90 -7.67 -8.07
C LEU A 102 -6.06 -8.01 -7.13
N LEU A 103 -7.30 -7.86 -7.57
CA LEU A 103 -8.48 -8.26 -6.77
C LEU A 103 -8.45 -9.75 -6.44
N PHE A 104 -8.10 -10.62 -7.39
CA PHE A 104 -7.96 -12.05 -7.16
C PHE A 104 -6.93 -12.35 -6.08
N VAL A 105 -5.71 -11.82 -6.20
CA VAL A 105 -4.63 -12.04 -5.22
C VAL A 105 -5.05 -11.52 -3.84
N THR A 106 -5.53 -10.28 -3.77
CA THR A 106 -5.91 -9.65 -2.50
C THR A 106 -7.08 -10.37 -1.83
N MET A 107 -8.11 -10.75 -2.58
CA MET A 107 -9.24 -11.50 -2.02
C MET A 107 -8.84 -12.92 -1.61
N ALA A 108 -8.00 -13.60 -2.38
CA ALA A 108 -7.57 -14.96 -2.07
C ALA A 108 -6.68 -15.02 -0.81
N PHE A 109 -5.68 -14.14 -0.69
CA PHE A 109 -4.91 -14.02 0.55
C PHE A 109 -5.75 -13.49 1.71
N GLY A 110 -6.69 -12.59 1.45
CA GLY A 110 -7.65 -12.10 2.42
C GLY A 110 -8.53 -13.20 2.99
N LEU A 111 -9.01 -14.13 2.15
CA LEU A 111 -9.79 -15.30 2.57
C LEU A 111 -8.95 -16.28 3.39
N ILE A 112 -7.68 -16.49 3.04
CA ILE A 112 -6.76 -17.29 3.84
C ILE A 112 -6.56 -16.67 5.23
N GLY A 113 -6.32 -15.36 5.29
CA GLY A 113 -6.19 -14.63 6.56
C GLY A 113 -7.48 -14.69 7.39
N PHE A 114 -8.63 -14.47 6.76
CA PHE A 114 -9.93 -14.59 7.41
C PHE A 114 -10.17 -16.00 7.96
N ALA A 115 -9.84 -17.05 7.20
CA ALA A 115 -9.98 -18.43 7.66
C ALA A 115 -9.05 -18.73 8.85
N ASP A 116 -7.84 -18.16 8.86
CA ASP A 116 -6.89 -18.27 9.98
C ASP A 116 -7.42 -17.60 11.25
N ASP A 117 -7.89 -16.36 11.15
CA ASP A 117 -8.46 -15.61 12.27
C ASP A 117 -9.76 -16.24 12.78
N PHE A 118 -10.62 -16.69 11.87
CA PHE A 118 -11.86 -17.38 12.23
C PHE A 118 -11.58 -18.70 12.95
N ALA A 119 -10.57 -19.47 12.52
CA ALA A 119 -10.17 -20.70 13.18
C ALA A 119 -9.62 -20.46 14.60
N LYS A 120 -8.80 -19.43 14.78
CA LYS A 120 -8.25 -19.04 16.10
C LYS A 120 -9.35 -18.67 17.08
N VAL A 121 -10.31 -17.86 16.63
CA VAL A 121 -11.44 -17.40 17.46
C VAL A 121 -12.39 -18.55 17.80
N THR A 122 -12.72 -19.39 16.82
CA THR A 122 -13.66 -20.51 17.04
C THR A 122 -13.09 -21.57 17.97
N LYS A 123 -11.78 -21.83 17.89
CA LYS A 123 -11.12 -22.88 18.68
C LYS A 123 -10.61 -22.38 20.03
N ASN A 124 -10.65 -21.08 20.31
CA ASN A 124 -10.03 -20.46 21.49
C ASN A 124 -8.57 -20.92 21.71
N THR A 125 -7.82 -21.09 20.61
CA THR A 125 -6.40 -21.46 20.67
C THR A 125 -5.58 -20.47 19.87
N HIS A 126 -4.29 -20.37 20.18
CA HIS A 126 -3.34 -19.62 19.35
C HIS A 126 -3.04 -20.31 18.01
N ALA A 127 -3.41 -21.59 17.85
CA ALA A 127 -3.18 -22.36 16.63
C ALA A 127 -4.30 -22.09 15.61
N GLY A 128 -3.94 -21.39 14.54
CA GLY A 128 -4.80 -21.18 13.38
C GLY A 128 -4.68 -22.28 12.33
N VAL A 129 -4.80 -21.90 11.06
CA VAL A 129 -4.61 -22.79 9.91
C VAL A 129 -3.16 -23.31 9.91
N PRO A 130 -2.92 -24.62 9.66
CA PRO A 130 -1.58 -25.15 9.61
C PRO A 130 -0.71 -24.39 8.61
N GLY A 131 0.49 -23.96 9.03
CA GLY A 131 1.38 -23.16 8.19
C GLY A 131 1.72 -23.81 6.84
N ARG A 132 1.77 -25.15 6.79
CA ARG A 132 1.96 -25.91 5.53
C ARG A 132 0.81 -25.71 4.54
N VAL A 133 -0.44 -25.70 5.02
CA VAL A 133 -1.63 -25.47 4.20
C VAL A 133 -1.65 -24.02 3.72
N ARG A 134 -1.34 -23.06 4.62
CA ARG A 134 -1.24 -21.64 4.27
C ARG A 134 -0.21 -21.38 3.17
N LEU A 135 0.97 -21.99 3.27
CA LEU A 135 2.03 -21.87 2.28
C LEU A 135 1.64 -22.54 0.95
N LEU A 136 1.08 -23.75 0.98
CA LEU A 136 0.65 -24.45 -0.22
C LEU A 136 -0.40 -23.62 -0.99
N LEU A 137 -1.44 -23.14 -0.30
CA LEU A 137 -2.46 -22.28 -0.91
C LEU A 137 -1.86 -20.97 -1.44
N GLY A 138 -0.95 -20.34 -0.66
CA GLY A 138 -0.25 -19.13 -1.09
C GLY A 138 0.56 -19.34 -2.38
N PHE A 139 1.28 -20.46 -2.49
CA PHE A 139 2.03 -20.79 -3.70
C PHE A 139 1.13 -21.08 -4.90
N VAL A 140 -0.01 -21.75 -4.70
CA VAL A 140 -1.00 -21.96 -5.78
C VAL A 140 -1.56 -20.64 -6.29
N ILE A 141 -1.98 -19.75 -5.38
CA ILE A 141 -2.49 -18.41 -5.74
C ILE A 141 -1.41 -17.61 -6.47
N ALA A 142 -0.18 -17.64 -5.96
CA ALA A 142 0.93 -16.91 -6.55
C ALA A 142 1.33 -17.46 -7.92
N ALA A 143 1.24 -18.77 -8.16
CA ALA A 143 1.49 -19.37 -9.46
C ALA A 143 0.45 -18.91 -10.50
N LEU A 144 -0.83 -18.93 -10.12
CA LEU A 144 -1.91 -18.44 -10.98
C LEU A 144 -1.75 -16.95 -11.30
N ALA A 145 -1.42 -16.13 -10.29
CA ALA A 145 -1.19 -14.70 -10.46
C ALA A 145 0.05 -14.42 -11.34
N ALA A 146 1.13 -15.16 -11.16
CA ALA A 146 2.34 -15.02 -11.97
C ALA A 146 2.09 -15.40 -13.44
N ALA A 147 1.39 -16.52 -13.69
CA ALA A 147 1.01 -16.93 -15.04
C ALA A 147 0.08 -15.91 -15.71
N TRP A 148 -0.90 -15.37 -14.96
CA TRP A 148 -1.77 -14.30 -15.44
C TRP A 148 -0.95 -13.05 -15.79
N ALA A 149 -0.04 -12.63 -14.91
CA ALA A 149 0.84 -11.50 -15.18
C ALA A 149 1.64 -11.71 -16.47
N THR A 150 2.28 -12.86 -16.65
CA THR A 150 3.04 -13.16 -17.88
C THR A 150 2.16 -13.08 -19.13
N TRP A 151 0.93 -13.59 -19.09
CA TRP A 151 0.02 -13.52 -20.23
C TRP A 151 -0.47 -12.10 -20.54
N SER A 152 -0.55 -11.23 -19.53
CA SER A 152 -1.03 -9.85 -19.70
C SER A 152 0.07 -8.88 -20.17
N HIS A 153 1.34 -9.25 -20.04
CA HIS A 153 2.44 -8.38 -20.46
C HIS A 153 2.64 -8.39 -21.99
N PRO A 154 3.13 -7.26 -22.57
CA PRO A 154 3.58 -7.23 -23.95
C PRO A 154 4.61 -8.33 -24.23
N GLY A 155 4.56 -8.94 -25.42
CA GLY A 155 5.40 -10.09 -25.78
C GLY A 155 6.89 -9.92 -25.49
N GLU A 156 7.40 -8.70 -25.68
CA GLU A 156 8.82 -8.35 -25.45
C GLU A 156 9.23 -8.39 -23.97
N LEU A 157 8.28 -8.19 -23.05
CA LEU A 157 8.51 -8.16 -21.60
C LEU A 157 8.11 -9.47 -20.91
N GLN A 158 7.59 -10.45 -21.65
CA GLN A 158 7.14 -11.72 -21.07
C GLN A 158 8.32 -12.52 -20.52
N GLY A 159 8.26 -12.84 -19.23
CA GLY A 159 9.33 -13.60 -18.56
C GLY A 159 10.62 -12.81 -18.37
N GLN A 160 10.62 -11.50 -18.63
CA GLN A 160 11.76 -10.61 -18.42
C GLN A 160 11.72 -10.03 -17.00
N LEU A 161 12.89 -9.88 -16.40
CA LEU A 161 13.09 -9.15 -15.15
C LEU A 161 13.87 -7.88 -15.43
N ALA A 162 13.20 -6.73 -15.28
CA ALA A 162 13.84 -5.42 -15.40
C ALA A 162 14.66 -5.08 -14.16
N VAL A 163 15.85 -4.50 -14.36
CA VAL A 163 16.73 -4.06 -13.29
C VAL A 163 16.67 -2.53 -13.17
N PRO A 164 16.07 -1.95 -12.11
CA PRO A 164 15.77 -0.51 -12.05
C PRO A 164 16.96 0.44 -12.21
N VAL A 165 18.16 0.00 -11.84
CA VAL A 165 19.40 0.80 -11.94
C VAL A 165 20.01 0.72 -13.33
N PHE A 166 19.78 -0.37 -14.06
CA PHE A 166 20.36 -0.66 -15.36
C PHE A 166 19.22 -0.80 -16.39
N LYS A 167 18.86 0.32 -17.02
CA LYS A 167 17.67 0.45 -17.86
C LYS A 167 17.65 -0.51 -19.05
N ASP A 168 18.82 -0.80 -19.63
CA ASP A 168 18.97 -1.73 -20.76
C ASP A 168 19.05 -3.21 -20.33
N VAL A 169 19.15 -3.50 -19.03
CA VAL A 169 19.34 -4.87 -18.54
C VAL A 169 17.99 -5.51 -18.26
N LEU A 170 17.55 -6.31 -19.23
CA LEU A 170 16.45 -7.25 -19.10
C LEU A 170 17.01 -8.67 -18.93
N ILE A 171 16.80 -9.25 -17.74
CA ILE A 171 17.19 -10.63 -17.47
C ILE A 171 16.05 -11.53 -17.92
N ASN A 172 16.29 -12.32 -18.97
CA ASN A 172 15.31 -13.30 -19.44
C ASN A 172 15.30 -14.51 -18.50
N LEU A 173 14.24 -14.61 -17.69
CA LEU A 173 13.99 -15.77 -16.82
C LEU A 173 13.17 -16.85 -17.53
N GLY A 174 12.44 -16.50 -18.60
CA GLY A 174 11.54 -17.41 -19.31
C GLY A 174 10.59 -18.11 -18.33
N TYR A 175 10.61 -19.45 -18.31
CA TYR A 175 9.80 -20.25 -17.39
C TYR A 175 10.14 -20.06 -15.90
N LEU A 176 11.37 -19.63 -15.57
CA LEU A 176 11.78 -19.35 -14.18
C LEU A 176 11.14 -18.09 -13.60
N PHE A 177 10.52 -17.26 -14.44
CA PHE A 177 9.79 -16.09 -13.99
C PHE A 177 8.65 -16.46 -13.04
N VAL A 178 7.92 -17.54 -13.32
CA VAL A 178 6.79 -17.97 -12.50
C VAL A 178 7.23 -18.40 -11.09
N PRO A 179 8.20 -19.33 -10.91
CA PRO A 179 8.76 -19.64 -9.60
C PRO A 179 9.34 -18.43 -8.86
N PHE A 180 9.99 -17.51 -9.57
CA PHE A 180 10.53 -16.29 -8.99
C PHE A 180 9.40 -15.39 -8.44
N ALA A 181 8.38 -15.10 -9.25
CA ALA A 181 7.23 -14.30 -8.85
C ALA A 181 6.45 -14.97 -7.69
N MET A 182 6.34 -16.30 -7.69
CA MET A 182 5.76 -17.06 -6.59
C MET A 182 6.46 -16.78 -5.26
N PHE A 183 7.80 -16.83 -5.26
CA PHE A 183 8.59 -16.55 -4.07
C PHE A 183 8.41 -15.10 -3.59
N VAL A 184 8.36 -14.13 -4.51
CA VAL A 184 8.14 -12.71 -4.18
C VAL A 184 6.76 -12.49 -3.55
N ILE A 185 5.69 -13.02 -4.15
CA ILE A 185 4.31 -12.84 -3.67
C ILE A 185 4.12 -13.51 -2.31
N VAL A 186 4.51 -14.79 -2.18
CA VAL A 186 4.37 -15.52 -0.92
C VAL A 186 5.29 -14.93 0.16
N GLY A 187 6.50 -14.53 -0.20
CA GLY A 187 7.44 -13.87 0.70
C GLY A 187 6.88 -12.57 1.26
N ALA A 188 6.34 -11.70 0.39
CA ALA A 188 5.72 -10.44 0.80
C ALA A 188 4.50 -10.66 1.71
N ALA A 189 3.61 -11.62 1.38
CA ALA A 189 2.45 -11.92 2.20
C ALA A 189 2.83 -12.40 3.61
N ASN A 190 3.86 -13.26 3.73
CA ASN A 190 4.34 -13.72 5.03
C ASN A 190 5.11 -12.61 5.80
N ALA A 191 5.82 -11.73 5.10
CA ALA A 191 6.50 -10.59 5.71
C ALA A 191 5.49 -9.63 6.36
N VAL A 192 4.40 -9.27 5.66
CA VAL A 192 3.34 -8.42 6.22
C VAL A 192 2.63 -9.10 7.39
N ASN A 193 2.38 -10.41 7.31
CA ASN A 193 1.78 -11.15 8.43
C ASN A 193 2.70 -11.21 9.66
N LEU A 194 4.03 -11.10 9.49
CA LEU A 194 4.97 -11.04 10.61
C LEU A 194 5.00 -9.64 11.25
N THR A 195 4.83 -8.57 10.47
CA THR A 195 4.82 -7.19 10.96
C THR A 195 3.51 -6.81 11.64
N ASP A 196 2.39 -7.47 11.33
CA ASP A 196 1.07 -7.19 11.91
C ASP A 196 0.83 -7.81 13.30
N GLY A 197 1.83 -8.52 13.85
CA GLY A 197 1.77 -9.10 15.20
C GLY A 197 1.71 -8.07 16.35
N LEU A 198 1.93 -6.79 16.05
CA LEU A 198 1.86 -5.65 16.96
C LEU A 198 0.86 -4.62 16.39
N ASP A 199 -0.26 -4.41 17.09
CA ASP A 199 -1.46 -3.64 16.71
C ASP A 199 -1.22 -2.52 15.69
N GLY A 200 -1.70 -2.71 14.45
CA GLY A 200 -1.75 -1.64 13.44
C GLY A 200 -0.41 -1.21 12.87
N LEU A 201 0.70 -1.84 13.27
CA LEU A 201 2.03 -1.50 12.76
C LEU A 201 2.14 -1.80 11.26
N ALA A 202 1.42 -2.79 10.74
CA ALA A 202 1.58 -3.22 9.36
C ALA A 202 0.88 -2.31 8.34
N ILE A 203 -0.26 -1.68 8.68
CA ILE A 203 -1.06 -0.96 7.68
C ILE A 203 -0.38 0.31 7.19
N MET A 204 0.35 1.02 8.04
CA MET A 204 1.10 2.23 7.65
C MET A 204 2.19 1.93 6.60
N PRO A 205 3.12 0.97 6.82
CA PRO A 205 4.06 0.50 5.80
C PRO A 205 3.36 0.03 4.52
N VAL A 206 2.23 -0.69 4.63
CA VAL A 206 1.46 -1.15 3.46
C VAL A 206 0.94 0.04 2.65
N MET A 207 0.42 1.10 3.28
CA MET A 207 -0.04 2.30 2.57
C MET A 207 1.11 3.04 1.89
N ILE A 208 2.27 3.15 2.53
CA ILE A 208 3.46 3.78 1.93
C ILE A 208 3.96 2.98 0.73
N ALA A 209 4.03 1.65 0.86
CA ALA A 209 4.40 0.76 -0.23
C ALA A 209 3.39 0.84 -1.38
N ALA A 210 2.08 0.79 -1.08
CA ALA A 210 1.01 0.92 -2.07
C ALA A 210 1.07 2.27 -2.80
N GLY A 211 1.29 3.37 -2.09
CA GLY A 211 1.45 4.69 -2.70
C GLY A 211 2.66 4.75 -3.64
N THR A 212 3.79 4.22 -3.19
CA THR A 212 5.03 4.19 -3.99
C THR A 212 4.85 3.35 -5.26
N LEU A 213 4.36 2.11 -5.11
CA LEU A 213 4.13 1.20 -6.23
C LEU A 213 3.01 1.69 -7.16
N GLY A 214 1.98 2.35 -6.62
CA GLY A 214 0.92 2.96 -7.40
C GLY A 214 1.41 4.10 -8.28
N VAL A 215 2.30 4.97 -7.77
CA VAL A 215 2.92 6.03 -8.57
C VAL A 215 3.84 5.45 -9.65
N ILE A 216 4.62 4.40 -9.32
CA ILE A 216 5.45 3.70 -10.31
C ILE A 216 4.57 3.10 -11.42
N ALA A 217 3.50 2.40 -11.07
CA ALA A 217 2.57 1.83 -12.04
C ALA A 217 1.89 2.90 -12.92
N TYR A 218 1.60 4.07 -12.34
CA TYR A 218 1.09 5.21 -13.11
C TYR A 218 2.10 5.76 -14.12
N ALA A 219 3.38 5.85 -13.73
CA ALA A 219 4.44 6.29 -14.63
C ALA A 219 4.70 5.27 -15.75
N VAL A 220 4.79 3.99 -15.42
CA VAL A 220 4.99 2.87 -16.37
C VAL A 220 3.80 2.69 -17.32
N GLY A 221 2.60 3.08 -16.88
CA GLY A 221 1.38 3.01 -17.67
C GLY A 221 1.12 4.19 -18.60
N ARG A 222 2.06 5.14 -18.74
CA ARG A 222 1.95 6.32 -19.62
C ARG A 222 3.16 6.46 -20.53
N VAL A 223 2.90 6.64 -21.82
CA VAL A 223 3.92 6.83 -22.86
C VAL A 223 4.82 8.04 -22.57
N ASP A 224 4.21 9.19 -22.21
CA ASP A 224 4.97 10.42 -21.93
C ASP A 224 6.04 10.25 -20.83
N PHE A 225 5.74 9.46 -19.81
CA PHE A 225 6.66 9.22 -18.69
C PHE A 225 7.68 8.14 -19.01
N THR A 226 7.29 7.09 -19.72
CA THR A 226 8.20 6.00 -20.10
C THR A 226 9.28 6.48 -21.05
N ASP A 227 8.94 7.38 -21.99
CA ASP A 227 9.91 7.97 -22.92
C ASP A 227 10.88 8.92 -22.19
N TYR A 228 10.39 9.70 -21.23
CA TYR A 228 11.22 10.65 -20.47
C TYR A 228 12.12 9.95 -19.43
N LEU A 229 11.58 8.97 -18.71
CA LEU A 229 12.30 8.23 -17.67
C LEU A 229 13.12 7.08 -18.25
N ASP A 230 12.93 6.75 -19.52
CA ASP A 230 13.59 5.64 -20.22
C ASP A 230 13.33 4.32 -19.47
N VAL A 231 12.04 4.04 -19.25
CA VAL A 231 11.54 2.81 -18.60
C VAL A 231 10.54 2.12 -19.52
N HIS A 232 10.43 0.79 -19.43
CA HIS A 232 9.57 0.03 -20.34
C HIS A 232 8.09 0.34 -20.10
N TYR A 233 7.39 0.73 -21.17
CA TYR A 233 5.96 0.98 -21.15
C TYR A 233 5.16 -0.33 -21.03
N VAL A 234 4.22 -0.36 -20.08
CA VAL A 234 3.29 -1.48 -19.93
C VAL A 234 1.85 -0.95 -19.98
N PRO A 235 1.11 -1.20 -21.07
CA PRO A 235 -0.21 -0.61 -21.27
C PRO A 235 -1.19 -1.07 -20.19
N GLY A 236 -1.99 -0.13 -19.68
CA GLY A 236 -3.02 -0.43 -18.69
C GLY A 236 -2.52 -0.52 -17.23
N THR A 237 -1.21 -0.56 -16.96
CA THR A 237 -0.71 -0.58 -15.58
C THR A 237 -1.06 0.68 -14.78
N GLY A 238 -1.36 1.80 -15.44
CA GLY A 238 -1.79 3.03 -14.78
C GLY A 238 -3.08 2.89 -13.97
N GLU A 239 -3.94 1.91 -14.28
CA GLU A 239 -5.16 1.62 -13.52
C GLU A 239 -4.87 1.08 -12.11
N ILE A 240 -3.68 0.51 -11.89
CA ILE A 240 -3.23 0.03 -10.58
C ILE A 240 -3.19 1.17 -9.55
N LEU A 241 -2.98 2.41 -10.00
CA LEU A 241 -3.05 3.58 -9.12
C LEU A 241 -4.42 3.72 -8.44
N VAL A 242 -5.51 3.41 -9.15
CA VAL A 242 -6.88 3.49 -8.61
C VAL A 242 -7.07 2.46 -7.49
N PHE A 243 -6.57 1.23 -7.70
CA PHE A 243 -6.56 0.18 -6.68
C PHE A 243 -5.71 0.58 -5.47
N ALA A 244 -4.50 1.08 -5.70
CA ALA A 244 -3.59 1.54 -4.65
C ALA A 244 -4.19 2.70 -3.82
N ALA A 245 -4.84 3.66 -4.48
CA ALA A 245 -5.51 4.76 -3.81
C ALA A 245 -6.69 4.28 -2.95
N GLY A 246 -7.47 3.30 -3.43
CA GLY A 246 -8.49 2.62 -2.63
C GLY A 246 -7.91 1.90 -1.41
N LEU A 247 -6.75 1.25 -1.56
CA LEU A 247 -6.06 0.58 -0.44
C LEU A 247 -5.60 1.58 0.62
N ILE A 248 -5.07 2.73 0.21
CA ILE A 248 -4.68 3.81 1.14
C ILE A 248 -5.92 4.38 1.84
N GLY A 249 -7.00 4.64 1.11
CA GLY A 249 -8.25 5.15 1.69
C GLY A 249 -8.86 4.18 2.71
N GLY A 250 -8.93 2.90 2.38
CA GLY A 250 -9.41 1.84 3.27
C GLY A 250 -8.50 1.64 4.49
N GLY A 251 -7.17 1.72 4.29
CA GLY A 251 -6.18 1.67 5.37
C GLY A 251 -6.30 2.82 6.36
N LEU A 252 -6.53 4.05 5.88
CA LEU A 252 -6.81 5.21 6.75
C LEU A 252 -8.14 5.07 7.50
N GLY A 253 -9.17 4.57 6.81
CA GLY A 253 -10.47 4.28 7.44
C GLY A 253 -10.35 3.24 8.56
N PHE A 254 -9.50 2.23 8.38
CA PHE A 254 -9.19 1.24 9.42
C PHE A 254 -8.38 1.83 10.59
N LEU A 255 -7.34 2.62 10.29
CA LEU A 255 -6.50 3.26 11.31
C LEU A 255 -7.29 4.18 12.23
N TRP A 256 -8.35 4.80 11.74
CA TRP A 256 -9.25 5.62 12.56
C TRP A 256 -9.80 4.86 13.78
N TYR A 257 -10.04 3.57 13.65
CA TYR A 257 -10.54 2.72 14.74
C TYR A 257 -9.44 1.91 15.44
N ASN A 258 -8.26 1.83 14.84
CA ASN A 258 -7.15 1.01 15.32
C ASN A 258 -6.01 1.81 15.98
N ALA A 259 -5.99 3.13 15.83
CA ALA A 259 -4.99 3.99 16.46
C ALA A 259 -5.11 3.94 18.01
N PRO A 260 -3.98 3.84 18.75
CA PRO A 260 -3.98 3.92 20.21
C PRO A 260 -4.66 5.22 20.68
N PRO A 261 -5.35 5.22 21.84
CA PRO A 261 -6.08 6.40 22.29
C PRO A 261 -5.15 7.61 22.37
N PRO A 262 -5.52 8.76 21.76
CA PRO A 262 -4.75 9.98 21.96
C PRO A 262 -4.91 10.45 23.40
N PRO A 263 -3.83 10.92 24.08
CA PRO A 263 -4.03 11.84 25.19
C PRO A 263 -4.86 13.02 24.68
N SER A 264 -5.97 13.29 25.37
CA SER A 264 -6.98 14.31 25.12
C SER A 264 -6.47 15.58 24.43
N SER A 265 -6.49 15.62 23.10
CA SER A 265 -6.45 16.85 22.33
C SER A 265 -6.84 16.55 20.89
N TRP A 266 -7.73 17.38 20.39
CA TRP A 266 -8.46 17.25 19.15
C TRP A 266 -7.55 17.21 17.91
N VAL A 267 -7.96 16.37 16.94
CA VAL A 267 -7.96 16.61 15.49
C VAL A 267 -6.61 17.00 14.85
N ILE A 268 -6.04 16.05 14.09
CA ILE A 268 -4.90 16.14 13.13
C ILE A 268 -3.49 15.72 13.61
N PRO A 269 -3.11 15.68 14.91
CA PRO A 269 -1.76 15.26 15.27
C PRO A 269 -1.48 13.76 15.09
N ALA A 270 -2.45 12.86 15.20
CA ALA A 270 -2.15 11.41 15.35
C ALA A 270 -1.41 10.80 14.15
N VAL A 271 -1.81 11.15 12.91
CA VAL A 271 -1.13 10.68 11.69
C VAL A 271 0.29 11.27 11.59
N TRP A 272 0.45 12.54 11.98
CA TRP A 272 1.74 13.23 11.98
C TRP A 272 2.67 12.81 13.13
N HIS A 273 2.13 12.49 14.31
CA HIS A 273 2.91 12.04 15.47
C HIS A 273 3.42 10.61 15.28
N TRP A 274 2.65 9.75 14.61
CA TRP A 274 3.11 8.42 14.21
C TRP A 274 4.12 8.46 13.06
N ALA A 275 3.90 9.29 12.04
CA ALA A 275 4.91 9.54 11.00
C ALA A 275 6.20 10.15 11.59
N ALA A 276 6.08 11.03 12.60
CA ALA A 276 7.22 11.61 13.31
C ALA A 276 7.95 10.64 14.25
N ARG A 277 7.30 9.58 14.76
CA ARG A 277 7.96 8.49 15.48
C ARG A 277 8.70 7.51 14.57
N TRP A 278 8.29 7.44 13.29
CA TRP A 278 8.97 6.68 12.25
C TRP A 278 10.10 7.47 11.57
N ALA A 279 10.10 8.81 11.71
CA ALA A 279 11.33 9.58 11.51
C ALA A 279 12.32 9.17 12.63
N PRO A 280 13.56 8.79 12.31
CA PRO A 280 14.49 8.24 13.29
C PRO A 280 14.84 9.32 14.33
N SER A 281 14.13 9.30 15.46
CA SER A 281 14.43 10.17 16.59
C SER A 281 15.07 9.38 17.71
N ARG A 282 16.32 9.78 18.02
CA ARG A 282 17.14 9.51 19.21
C ARG A 282 18.14 8.34 19.15
N SER A 283 19.21 8.59 18.40
CA SER A 283 20.60 8.34 18.82
C SER A 283 21.54 9.12 17.87
N PRO A 284 22.14 10.26 18.28
CA PRO A 284 23.03 11.03 17.40
C PRO A 284 24.42 10.40 17.16
N SER A 285 24.69 9.16 17.56
CA SER A 285 26.05 8.60 17.54
C SER A 285 26.26 7.35 16.66
N SER A 286 25.21 6.73 16.11
CA SER A 286 25.37 5.55 15.23
C SER A 286 25.11 5.82 13.74
N MET A 287 24.79 7.06 13.37
CA MET A 287 24.34 7.45 12.03
C MET A 287 25.48 7.88 11.08
N ASN A 288 26.70 7.40 11.31
CA ASN A 288 27.86 7.66 10.43
C ASN A 288 28.23 6.48 9.51
N TRP A 289 27.64 5.29 9.70
CA TRP A 289 27.98 4.11 8.89
C TRP A 289 27.01 3.83 7.74
N CYS A 290 25.71 4.10 7.90
CA CYS A 290 24.71 3.76 6.88
C CYS A 290 24.53 4.85 5.80
N TRP A 291 24.90 6.11 6.10
CA TRP A 291 24.83 7.23 5.14
C TRP A 291 26.11 7.43 4.31
N ARG A 292 27.16 6.65 4.56
CA ARG A 292 28.47 6.80 3.89
C ARG A 292 28.67 5.88 2.65
N LEU A 293 27.66 5.07 2.32
CA LEU A 293 27.69 4.13 1.19
C LEU A 293 26.75 4.49 0.02
N SER A 294 25.95 5.56 0.14
CA SER A 294 25.21 6.13 -0.99
C SER A 294 25.88 7.43 -1.39
N GLY A 295 26.52 7.44 -2.58
CA GLY A 295 27.34 8.52 -3.13
C GLY A 295 26.62 9.83 -3.46
N ALA A 296 25.82 10.37 -2.53
CA ALA A 296 25.09 11.63 -2.65
C ALA A 296 25.79 12.78 -1.89
N SER A 297 27.13 12.79 -1.82
CA SER A 297 27.90 13.82 -1.09
C SER A 297 28.48 14.93 -1.95
N LEU A 298 28.34 14.89 -3.28
CA LEU A 298 28.93 15.88 -4.19
C LEU A 298 27.98 17.00 -4.64
N TRP A 299 26.67 16.86 -4.43
CA TRP A 299 25.69 17.85 -4.92
C TRP A 299 25.25 18.89 -3.87
N SER A 300 25.35 18.60 -2.57
CA SER A 300 24.86 19.50 -1.52
C SER A 300 25.86 20.57 -1.05
N ARG A 301 27.16 20.44 -1.40
CA ARG A 301 28.19 21.42 -1.02
C ARG A 301 28.36 22.56 -2.02
N ARG A 302 27.92 22.41 -3.29
CA ARG A 302 28.12 23.44 -4.33
C ARG A 302 27.04 24.52 -4.39
N CYS A 303 25.81 24.22 -3.94
CA CYS A 303 24.75 25.24 -3.86
C CYS A 303 24.87 26.17 -2.64
N ARG A 304 25.58 25.76 -1.58
CA ARG A 304 25.67 26.55 -0.34
C ARG A 304 26.76 27.63 -0.36
N SER A 305 27.76 27.49 -1.24
CA SER A 305 28.81 28.52 -1.43
C SER A 305 28.40 29.60 -2.43
N SER A 306 27.56 29.29 -3.43
CA SER A 306 27.20 30.26 -4.47
C SER A 306 26.09 31.24 -4.09
N CYS A 307 25.27 30.93 -3.07
CA CYS A 307 24.25 31.87 -2.55
C CYS A 307 24.76 32.79 -1.43
N ARG A 308 25.99 32.59 -0.92
CA ARG A 308 26.57 33.44 0.15
C ARG A 308 27.43 34.58 -0.37
N SER A 309 27.81 34.57 -1.65
CA SER A 309 28.66 35.60 -2.26
C SER A 309 27.89 36.67 -3.06
N SER A 310 26.56 36.54 -3.22
CA SER A 310 25.74 37.48 -4.00
C SER A 310 24.90 38.46 -3.17
N ILE A 311 24.99 38.43 -1.83
CA ILE A 311 24.18 39.26 -0.93
C ILE A 311 25.00 40.33 -0.18
N SER A 312 26.33 40.39 -0.34
CA SER A 312 27.19 41.33 0.42
C SER A 312 27.74 42.53 -0.37
N SER A 313 27.15 42.91 -1.51
CA SER A 313 27.61 44.08 -2.26
C SER A 313 26.46 44.88 -2.88
N ALA A 314 25.83 45.74 -2.07
CA ALA A 314 25.06 46.88 -2.54
C ALA A 314 25.45 48.11 -1.69
N PRO A 315 25.97 49.20 -2.28
CA PRO A 315 26.40 50.38 -1.54
C PRO A 315 25.19 51.22 -1.08
N ALA A 316 25.29 51.75 0.14
CA ALA A 316 24.30 52.67 0.70
C ALA A 316 24.31 54.00 -0.06
N ALA A 317 23.15 54.38 -0.62
CA ALA A 317 22.92 55.71 -1.15
C ALA A 317 22.74 56.70 0.02
N GLY A 318 23.53 57.77 0.01
CA GLY A 318 23.53 58.83 1.01
C GLY A 318 22.34 59.79 0.89
N SER A 319 21.98 60.37 2.02
CA SER A 319 21.10 61.52 2.16
C SER A 319 21.84 62.61 2.94
N SER A 320 22.43 63.56 2.20
CA SER A 320 22.71 64.97 2.57
C SER A 320 23.66 65.56 1.52
#